data_AF-A0A1Q4WN67-F1
#
_entry.id   AF-A0A1Q4WN67-F1
#
_cell.length_a   1.000
_cell.length_b   1.000
_cell.length_c   1.000
_cell.angle_alpha   90.00
_cell.angle_beta   90.00
_cell.angle_gamma   90.00
#
_symmetry.space_group_name_H-M   'P 1'
#
loop_
_entity.id
_entity.type
_entity.pdbx_description
1 polymer ?
#
loop_
_entity_poly.entity_id
_entity_poly.type
_entity_poly.pdbx_seq_one_letter_code
_entity_poly.pdbx_strand_id
1 'polypeptide(L)'
;MTTTKNTAPATTTAAPVLTRCAEAEICADPSSTMTLLADSAPGEGGFTVYRSTFAAGAPGAPAHFHTRAWELFFVIGGSLRVLVGEEVTVLGAGDFLAVPPHTPHAFAAAPGSEADVLCVFAPGMDRFDYLRLLGSVMRGETAPGAIAASSERFDNHYVDSPAWRAALAGDGA
;
A
#
# COMPACT_ATOMS: atom_id res chain seq x y z
N MET A 1 -22.24 -40.15 29.32
CA MET A 1 -22.68 -39.33 28.17
C MET A 1 -22.38 -37.89 28.52
N THR A 2 -21.31 -37.33 27.97
CA THR A 2 -20.90 -35.93 28.21
C THR A 2 -21.17 -35.17 26.92
N THR A 3 -22.21 -34.34 26.91
CA THR A 3 -22.61 -33.59 25.72
C THR A 3 -21.76 -32.33 25.62
N THR A 4 -20.80 -32.33 24.70
CA THR A 4 -20.03 -31.13 24.34
C THR A 4 -20.96 -30.15 23.63
N LYS A 5 -21.20 -28.98 24.24
CA LYS A 5 -21.96 -27.90 23.63
C LYS A 5 -21.07 -27.24 22.57
N ASN A 6 -21.31 -27.58 21.31
CA ASN A 6 -20.59 -27.03 20.17
C ASN A 6 -21.06 -25.58 19.95
N THR A 7 -20.33 -24.62 20.50
CA THR A 7 -20.62 -23.19 20.26
C THR A 7 -19.99 -22.83 18.91
N ALA A 8 -20.81 -22.72 17.87
CA ALA A 8 -20.36 -22.16 16.60
C ALA A 8 -19.87 -20.71 16.84
N PRO A 9 -18.75 -20.27 16.23
CA PRO A 9 -18.31 -18.90 16.35
C PRO A 9 -19.38 -17.98 15.77
N ALA A 10 -19.73 -16.93 16.50
CA ALA A 10 -20.66 -15.91 16.03
C ALA A 10 -20.04 -15.22 14.81
N THR A 11 -20.66 -15.37 13.64
CA THR A 11 -20.33 -14.62 12.45
C THR A 11 -20.74 -13.15 12.67
N THR A 12 -19.78 -12.30 13.04
CA THR A 12 -19.98 -10.86 12.98
C THR A 12 -20.29 -10.50 11.53
N THR A 13 -21.51 -10.01 11.26
CA THR A 13 -21.88 -9.56 9.93
C THR A 13 -21.10 -8.29 9.59
N ALA A 14 -20.34 -8.29 8.51
CA ALA A 14 -19.62 -7.12 8.05
C ALA A 14 -20.61 -5.98 7.72
N ALA A 15 -20.31 -4.77 8.21
CA ALA A 15 -21.11 -3.57 7.92
C ALA A 15 -20.61 -2.88 6.64
N PRO A 16 -21.49 -2.22 5.86
CA PRO A 16 -21.05 -1.40 4.74
C PRO A 16 -20.20 -0.23 5.21
N VAL A 17 -19.17 0.11 4.44
CA VAL A 17 -18.28 1.27 4.68
C VAL A 17 -18.59 2.36 3.67
N LEU A 18 -18.81 3.58 4.16
CA LEU A 18 -18.93 4.79 3.35
C LEU A 18 -17.97 5.83 3.89
N THR A 19 -17.04 6.27 3.04
CA THR A 19 -16.15 7.39 3.35
C THR A 19 -16.34 8.46 2.30
N ARG A 20 -16.77 9.66 2.74
CA ARG A 20 -16.88 10.82 1.85
C ARG A 20 -15.48 11.38 1.63
N CYS A 21 -15.12 11.66 0.38
CA CYS A 21 -13.81 12.23 0.04
C CYS A 21 -13.47 13.48 0.87
N ALA A 22 -14.45 14.37 1.10
CA ALA A 22 -14.28 15.59 1.89
C ALA A 22 -14.03 15.34 3.39
N GLU A 23 -14.31 14.14 3.89
CA GLU A 23 -14.17 13.74 5.29
C GLU A 23 -13.05 12.72 5.49
N ALA A 24 -12.46 12.23 4.39
CA ALA A 24 -11.42 11.22 4.44
C ALA A 24 -10.17 11.78 5.10
N GLU A 25 -9.55 10.97 5.96
CA GLU A 25 -8.26 11.32 6.54
C GLU A 25 -7.19 11.35 5.45
N ILE A 26 -6.29 12.32 5.55
CA ILE A 26 -5.21 12.52 4.58
C ILE A 26 -3.86 12.50 5.30
N CYS A 27 -2.95 11.67 4.80
CA CYS A 27 -1.54 11.71 5.11
C CYS A 27 -0.80 12.22 3.86
N ALA A 28 -0.08 13.34 3.97
CA ALA A 28 0.54 13.96 2.80
C ALA A 28 1.90 14.60 3.11
N ASP A 29 2.70 14.71 2.07
CA ASP A 29 3.91 15.50 1.95
C ASP A 29 3.91 16.21 0.57
N PRO A 30 4.88 17.08 0.26
CA PRO A 30 4.91 17.77 -1.04
C PRO A 30 4.96 16.87 -2.29
N SER A 31 5.43 15.63 -2.17
CA SER A 31 5.58 14.67 -3.27
C SER A 31 4.43 13.69 -3.40
N SER A 32 3.64 13.45 -2.33
CA SER A 32 2.57 12.47 -2.34
C SER A 32 1.43 12.79 -1.37
N THR A 33 0.23 12.32 -1.70
CA THR A 33 -0.96 12.42 -0.84
C THR A 33 -1.65 11.06 -0.80
N MET A 34 -1.94 10.59 0.42
CA MET A 34 -2.59 9.32 0.70
C MET A 34 -3.93 9.61 1.39
N THR A 35 -5.02 9.34 0.69
CA THR A 35 -6.40 9.51 1.18
C THR A 35 -6.92 8.17 1.68
N LEU A 36 -7.19 8.08 2.99
CA LEU A 36 -7.58 6.87 3.69
C LEU A 36 -9.09 6.63 3.47
N LEU A 37 -9.45 5.55 2.76
CA LEU A 37 -10.83 5.32 2.31
C LEU A 37 -11.57 4.27 3.12
N ALA A 38 -11.00 3.08 3.30
CA ALA A 38 -11.61 2.04 4.14
C ALA A 38 -10.52 1.18 4.80
N ASP A 39 -10.70 0.85 6.06
CA ASP A 39 -9.87 -0.13 6.75
C ASP A 39 -10.79 -1.05 7.55
N SER A 40 -10.61 -2.35 7.39
CA SER A 40 -11.36 -3.36 8.11
C SER A 40 -10.40 -4.33 8.78
N ALA A 41 -10.87 -4.94 9.86
CA ALA A 41 -10.02 -5.77 10.70
C ALA A 41 -9.29 -6.85 9.87
N PRO A 42 -8.01 -7.14 10.20
CA PRO A 42 -7.29 -8.24 9.59
C PRO A 42 -8.05 -9.56 9.78
N GLY A 43 -8.24 -10.31 8.70
CA GLY A 43 -8.98 -11.58 8.74
C GLY A 43 -9.74 -11.91 7.46
N GLU A 44 -10.50 -13.00 7.49
CA GLU A 44 -11.27 -13.48 6.35
C GLU A 44 -12.30 -12.42 5.90
N GLY A 45 -12.26 -12.05 4.62
CA GLY A 45 -13.13 -11.02 4.04
C GLY A 45 -12.74 -9.57 4.36
N GLY A 46 -11.67 -9.35 5.13
CA GLY A 46 -11.13 -8.01 5.39
C GLY A 46 -10.44 -7.41 4.16
N PHE A 47 -10.35 -6.09 4.15
CA PHE A 47 -9.62 -5.29 3.18
C PHE A 47 -9.20 -3.94 3.75
N THR A 48 -8.18 -3.35 3.14
CA THR A 48 -7.83 -1.93 3.32
C THR A 48 -7.79 -1.25 1.96
N VAL A 49 -8.31 -0.04 1.84
CA VAL A 49 -8.32 0.77 0.61
C VAL A 49 -7.85 2.18 0.93
N TYR A 50 -6.92 2.68 0.12
CA TYR A 50 -6.55 4.09 0.10
C TYR A 50 -6.24 4.52 -1.33
N ARG A 51 -6.34 5.83 -1.58
CA ARG A 51 -5.93 6.44 -2.85
C ARG A 51 -4.63 7.18 -2.64
N SER A 52 -3.66 6.95 -3.51
CA SER A 52 -2.40 7.68 -3.55
C SER A 52 -2.30 8.53 -4.80
N THR A 53 -2.02 9.82 -4.63
CA THR A 53 -1.62 10.71 -5.71
C THR A 53 -0.17 11.10 -5.55
N PHE A 54 0.57 11.11 -6.65
CA PHE A 54 2.01 11.37 -6.70
C PHE A 54 2.30 12.55 -7.63
N ALA A 55 3.12 13.48 -7.16
CA ALA A 55 3.68 14.53 -8.01
C ALA A 55 4.58 13.93 -9.10
N ALA A 56 4.88 14.74 -10.13
CA ALA A 56 5.66 14.29 -11.26
C ALA A 56 7.03 13.71 -10.85
N GLY A 57 7.27 12.43 -11.16
CA GLY A 57 8.50 11.73 -10.80
C GLY A 57 8.72 11.48 -9.30
N ALA A 58 7.67 11.57 -8.47
CA ALA A 58 7.78 11.30 -7.04
C ALA A 58 8.20 9.84 -6.77
N PRO A 59 9.04 9.59 -5.73
CA PRO A 59 9.74 8.32 -5.54
C PRO A 59 8.87 7.12 -5.12
N GLY A 60 7.61 7.36 -4.71
CA GLY A 60 6.68 6.32 -4.26
C GLY A 60 7.24 5.43 -3.14
N ALA A 61 7.02 4.11 -3.24
CA ALA A 61 7.51 3.13 -2.28
C ALA A 61 8.73 2.37 -2.80
N PRO A 62 9.81 2.23 -2.00
CA PRO A 62 10.95 1.40 -2.37
C PRO A 62 10.59 -0.09 -2.36
N ALA A 63 11.49 -0.94 -2.83
CA ALA A 63 11.25 -2.39 -2.90
C ALA A 63 10.91 -3.00 -1.54
N HIS A 64 9.79 -3.70 -1.49
CA HIS A 64 9.27 -4.38 -0.30
C HIS A 64 8.39 -5.57 -0.68
N PHE A 65 7.95 -6.34 0.32
CA PHE A 65 6.92 -7.37 0.16
C PHE A 65 6.01 -7.45 1.39
N HIS A 66 4.87 -8.09 1.19
CA HIS A 66 3.88 -8.45 2.21
C HIS A 66 3.85 -9.97 2.39
N THR A 67 3.65 -10.48 3.59
CA THR A 67 3.55 -11.92 3.88
C THR A 67 2.11 -12.41 3.97
N ARG A 68 1.16 -11.51 4.22
CA ARG A 68 -0.25 -11.86 4.52
C ARG A 68 -1.21 -11.46 3.41
N ALA A 69 -1.04 -10.28 2.82
CA ALA A 69 -2.01 -9.71 1.89
C ALA A 69 -1.51 -9.68 0.44
N TRP A 70 -2.46 -9.82 -0.46
CA TRP A 70 -2.32 -9.28 -1.81
C TRP A 70 -2.33 -7.77 -1.74
N GLU A 71 -1.46 -7.11 -2.51
CA GLU A 71 -1.58 -5.68 -2.80
C GLU A 71 -2.03 -5.49 -4.25
N LEU A 72 -3.08 -4.69 -4.44
CA LEU A 72 -3.68 -4.43 -5.73
C LEU A 72 -3.56 -2.94 -6.04
N PHE A 73 -3.26 -2.63 -7.29
CA PHE A 73 -3.14 -1.29 -7.82
C PHE A 73 -4.09 -1.13 -8.99
N PHE A 74 -4.89 -0.07 -8.97
CA PHE A 74 -5.65 0.38 -10.13
C PHE A 74 -5.28 1.83 -10.43
N VAL A 75 -4.72 2.09 -11.61
CA VAL A 75 -4.30 3.44 -12.00
C VAL A 75 -5.53 4.22 -12.46
N ILE A 76 -5.93 5.21 -11.69
CA ILE A 76 -7.04 6.11 -12.00
C ILE A 76 -6.60 7.13 -13.06
N GLY A 77 -5.38 7.65 -12.94
CA GLY A 77 -4.83 8.66 -13.84
C GLY A 77 -3.30 8.72 -13.81
N GLY A 78 -2.71 9.32 -14.84
CA GLY A 78 -1.26 9.46 -14.92
C GLY A 78 -0.55 8.15 -15.31
N SER A 79 0.67 7.96 -14.80
CA SER A 79 1.49 6.77 -15.11
C SER A 79 2.31 6.32 -13.91
N LEU A 80 2.12 5.07 -13.49
CA LEU A 80 2.80 4.45 -12.36
C LEU A 80 3.87 3.50 -12.88
N ARG A 81 5.14 3.77 -12.58
CA ARG A 81 6.20 2.79 -12.79
C ARG A 81 6.20 1.81 -11.62
N VAL A 82 6.23 0.52 -11.92
CA VAL A 82 6.16 -0.56 -10.93
C VAL A 82 7.27 -1.58 -11.16
N LEU A 83 7.73 -2.17 -10.06
CA LEU A 83 8.54 -3.39 -10.03
C LEU A 83 7.65 -4.55 -9.57
N VAL A 84 7.75 -5.71 -10.22
CA VAL A 84 7.21 -6.98 -9.71
C VAL A 84 8.25 -8.08 -9.90
N GLY A 85 8.76 -8.62 -8.79
CA GLY A 85 9.94 -9.50 -8.79
C GLY A 85 11.17 -8.74 -9.30
N GLU A 86 11.60 -9.07 -10.52
CA GLU A 86 12.74 -8.44 -11.20
C GLU A 86 12.33 -7.58 -12.40
N GLU A 87 11.04 -7.59 -12.77
CA GLU A 87 10.54 -6.88 -13.94
C GLU A 87 10.07 -5.48 -13.57
N VAL A 88 10.46 -4.49 -14.37
CA VAL A 88 10.00 -3.11 -14.24
C VAL A 88 9.15 -2.76 -15.45
N THR A 89 7.95 -2.23 -15.19
CA THR A 89 7.02 -1.80 -16.23
C THR A 89 6.31 -0.50 -15.83
N VAL A 90 5.61 0.12 -16.77
CA VAL A 90 4.79 1.32 -16.55
C VAL A 90 3.33 0.96 -16.78
N LEU A 91 2.50 1.28 -15.79
CA LEU A 91 1.05 1.15 -15.84
C LEU A 91 0.44 2.52 -16.14
N GLY A 92 -0.46 2.57 -17.13
CA GLY A 92 -1.24 3.76 -17.48
C GLY A 92 -2.64 3.74 -16.88
N ALA A 93 -3.40 4.82 -17.06
CA ALA A 93 -4.76 4.91 -16.57
C ALA A 93 -5.66 3.77 -17.10
N GLY A 94 -6.39 3.11 -16.20
CA GLY A 94 -7.20 1.93 -16.48
C GLY A 94 -6.47 0.60 -16.30
N ASP A 95 -5.15 0.60 -16.19
CA ASP A 95 -4.38 -0.62 -15.93
C ASP A 95 -4.54 -1.07 -14.47
N PHE A 96 -4.44 -2.39 -14.30
CA PHE A 96 -4.58 -3.07 -13.02
C PHE A 96 -3.40 -4.01 -12.78
N LEU A 97 -2.92 -4.05 -11.54
CA LEU A 97 -1.91 -4.98 -11.08
C LEU A 97 -2.37 -5.61 -9.75
N ALA A 98 -2.17 -6.92 -9.60
CA ALA A 98 -2.33 -7.63 -8.33
C ALA A 98 -1.02 -8.35 -7.99
N VAL A 99 -0.47 -8.07 -6.82
CA VAL A 99 0.80 -8.63 -6.36
C VAL A 99 0.53 -9.63 -5.23
N PRO A 100 0.91 -10.90 -5.38
CA PRO A 100 0.70 -11.91 -4.34
C PRO A 100 1.67 -11.72 -3.16
N PRO A 101 1.33 -12.26 -1.98
CA PRO A 101 2.25 -12.33 -0.85
C PRO A 101 3.62 -12.91 -1.25
N HIS A 102 4.65 -12.48 -0.53
CA HIS A 102 6.05 -12.84 -0.70
C HIS A 102 6.68 -12.43 -2.04
N THR A 103 6.00 -11.61 -2.85
CA THR A 103 6.56 -11.09 -4.10
C THR A 103 7.16 -9.70 -3.86
N PRO A 104 8.47 -9.50 -4.06
CA PRO A 104 9.06 -8.17 -4.04
C PRO A 104 8.41 -7.25 -5.07
N HIS A 105 8.04 -6.05 -4.67
CA HIS A 105 7.48 -5.03 -5.54
C HIS A 105 7.85 -3.64 -5.05
N ALA A 106 7.77 -2.67 -5.95
CA ALA A 106 8.05 -1.26 -5.70
C ALA A 106 7.20 -0.43 -6.66
N PHE A 107 7.02 0.86 -6.36
CA PHE A 107 6.35 1.75 -7.29
C PHE A 107 6.78 3.19 -7.12
N ALA A 108 6.72 3.96 -8.20
CA ALA A 108 6.97 5.40 -8.23
C ALA A 108 6.12 6.02 -9.34
N ALA A 109 5.90 7.33 -9.27
CA ALA A 109 5.40 8.02 -10.45
C ALA A 109 6.41 7.83 -11.60
N ALA A 110 5.93 7.56 -12.81
CA ALA A 110 6.81 7.38 -13.94
C ALA A 110 7.60 8.68 -14.21
N PRO A 111 8.80 8.61 -14.80
CA PRO A 111 9.62 9.80 -15.07
C PRO A 111 8.82 10.88 -15.82
N GLY A 112 8.84 12.11 -15.29
CA GLY A 112 8.14 13.25 -15.87
C GLY A 112 6.61 13.20 -15.81
N SER A 113 6.03 12.22 -15.10
CA SER A 113 4.58 11.99 -15.03
C SER A 113 4.08 12.01 -13.59
N GLU A 114 2.89 12.58 -13.37
CA GLU A 114 2.11 12.35 -12.14
C GLU A 114 1.47 10.95 -12.16
N ALA A 115 1.01 10.48 -11.00
CA ALA A 115 0.23 9.24 -10.91
C ALA A 115 -0.89 9.36 -9.87
N ASP A 116 -2.02 8.71 -10.15
CA ASP A 116 -3.19 8.64 -9.29
C ASP A 116 -3.69 7.19 -9.25
N VAL A 117 -3.65 6.57 -8.06
CA VAL A 117 -3.72 5.12 -7.91
C VAL A 117 -4.61 4.74 -6.74
N LEU A 118 -5.49 3.77 -6.94
CA LEU A 118 -6.18 3.09 -5.86
C LEU A 118 -5.34 1.88 -5.41
N CYS A 119 -4.95 1.88 -4.14
CA CYS A 119 -4.23 0.79 -3.49
C CYS A 119 -5.21 -0.01 -2.61
N VAL A 120 -5.21 -1.33 -2.78
CA VAL A 120 -6.07 -2.24 -2.01
C VAL A 120 -5.26 -3.37 -1.43
N PHE A 121 -5.49 -3.69 -0.16
CA PHE A 121 -4.91 -4.83 0.53
C PHE A 121 -6.01 -5.83 0.85
N ALA A 122 -5.79 -7.12 0.55
CA ALA A 122 -6.71 -8.20 0.89
C ALA A 122 -5.94 -9.46 1.36
N PRO A 123 -6.14 -9.93 2.61
CA PRO A 123 -6.97 -9.34 3.67
C PRO A 123 -6.50 -7.94 4.12
N GLY A 124 -7.29 -7.24 4.96
CA GLY A 124 -6.93 -5.92 5.50
C GLY A 124 -5.69 -5.95 6.42
N MET A 125 -4.96 -4.83 6.49
CA MET A 125 -3.55 -4.81 6.96
C MET A 125 -3.17 -3.72 7.96
N ASP A 126 -4.08 -3.25 8.81
CA ASP A 126 -3.83 -2.13 9.75
C ASP A 126 -3.14 -0.93 9.06
N ARG A 127 -3.48 -0.71 7.77
CA ARG A 127 -2.66 0.12 6.90
C ARG A 127 -2.77 1.58 7.25
N PHE A 128 -3.89 2.01 7.83
CA PHE A 128 -4.05 3.41 8.25
C PHE A 128 -3.02 3.82 9.29
N ASP A 129 -2.73 2.95 10.26
CA ASP A 129 -1.71 3.22 11.28
C ASP A 129 -0.29 3.27 10.68
N TYR A 130 -0.01 2.40 9.71
CA TYR A 130 1.25 2.45 8.96
C TYR A 130 1.39 3.76 8.17
N LEU A 131 0.35 4.19 7.46
CA LEU A 131 0.38 5.42 6.66
C LEU A 131 0.51 6.67 7.53
N ARG A 132 -0.10 6.68 8.72
CA ARG A 132 0.11 7.73 9.74
C ARG A 132 1.55 7.75 10.25
N LEU A 133 2.12 6.59 10.55
CA LEU A 133 3.52 6.46 10.95
C LEU A 133 4.45 6.96 9.85
N LEU A 134 4.21 6.57 8.60
CA LEU A 134 4.95 7.04 7.43
C LEU A 134 4.88 8.57 7.33
N GLY A 135 3.67 9.15 7.38
CA GLY A 135 3.48 10.60 7.37
C GLY A 135 4.21 11.32 8.51
N SER A 136 4.22 10.75 9.71
CA SER A 136 4.96 11.27 10.86
C SER A 136 6.48 11.28 10.61
N VAL A 137 7.02 10.21 10.04
CA VAL A 137 8.44 10.14 9.65
C VAL A 137 8.75 11.16 8.54
N MET A 138 7.90 11.31 7.54
CA MET A 138 8.09 12.27 6.45
C MET A 138 8.10 13.73 6.93
N ARG A 139 7.34 14.05 7.98
CA ARG A 139 7.35 15.36 8.64
C ARG A 139 8.51 15.54 9.64
N GLY A 140 9.32 14.50 9.87
CA GLY A 140 10.42 14.53 10.85
C GLY A 140 9.96 14.46 12.31
N GLU A 141 8.69 14.17 12.56
CA GLU A 141 8.12 14.03 13.92
C GLU A 141 8.49 12.69 14.56
N THR A 142 8.83 11.69 13.75
CA THR A 142 9.25 10.36 14.19
C THR A 142 10.53 9.95 13.49
N ALA A 143 11.40 9.22 14.20
CA ALA A 143 12.65 8.74 13.63
C ALA A 143 12.40 7.71 12.51
N PRO A 144 13.16 7.73 11.39
CA PRO A 144 13.00 6.78 10.29
C PRO A 144 13.08 5.30 10.70
N GLY A 145 13.86 4.99 11.75
CA GLY A 145 13.98 3.64 12.29
C GLY A 145 12.66 3.05 12.83
N ALA A 146 11.66 3.89 13.14
CA ALA A 146 10.35 3.43 13.60
C ALA A 146 9.61 2.63 12.50
N ILE A 147 9.78 2.99 11.23
CA ILE A 147 9.21 2.25 10.10
C ILE A 147 9.81 0.84 10.05
N ALA A 148 11.14 0.73 10.08
CA ALA A 148 11.82 -0.57 10.05
C ALA A 148 11.48 -1.44 11.27
N ALA A 149 11.31 -0.84 12.45
CA ALA A 149 10.89 -1.54 13.66
C ALA A 149 9.42 -2.03 13.61
N SER A 150 8.63 -1.50 12.67
CA SER A 150 7.20 -1.81 12.53
C SER A 150 6.87 -2.86 11.47
N SER A 151 7.88 -3.39 10.75
CA SER A 151 7.72 -4.29 9.61
C SER A 151 6.81 -5.49 9.90
N GLU A 152 6.99 -6.17 11.05
CA GLU A 152 6.15 -7.31 11.43
C GLU A 152 4.68 -6.92 11.69
N ARG A 153 4.47 -5.79 12.38
CA ARG A 153 3.12 -5.32 12.73
C ARG A 153 2.31 -4.99 11.48
N PHE A 154 2.91 -4.19 10.59
CA PHE A 154 2.25 -3.68 9.39
C PHE A 154 2.52 -4.54 8.15
N ASP A 155 3.21 -5.67 8.32
CA ASP A 155 3.63 -6.60 7.28
C ASP A 155 4.29 -5.93 6.08
N ASN A 156 5.21 -5.00 6.34
CA ASN A 156 5.89 -4.25 5.29
C ASN A 156 7.39 -4.50 5.38
N HIS A 157 7.88 -5.43 4.58
CA HIS A 157 9.25 -5.91 4.66
C HIS A 157 10.09 -5.35 3.51
N TYR A 158 10.92 -4.35 3.80
CA TYR A 158 11.81 -3.77 2.79
C TYR A 158 12.92 -4.74 2.38
N VAL A 159 13.25 -4.73 1.09
CA VAL A 159 14.29 -5.58 0.50
C VAL A 159 15.14 -4.79 -0.49
N ASP A 160 16.37 -5.24 -0.74
CA ASP A 160 17.13 -4.69 -1.88
C ASP A 160 16.56 -5.24 -3.20
N SER A 161 16.53 -4.38 -4.21
CA SER A 161 16.25 -4.77 -5.59
C SER A 161 17.22 -4.05 -6.51
N PRO A 162 18.25 -4.77 -7.01
CA PRO A 162 19.17 -4.21 -8.01
C PRO A 162 18.44 -3.74 -9.27
N ALA A 163 17.40 -4.46 -9.70
CA ALA A 163 16.57 -4.08 -10.85
C ALA A 163 15.89 -2.73 -10.64
N TRP A 164 15.30 -2.51 -9.47
CA TRP A 164 14.67 -1.22 -9.14
C TRP A 164 15.69 -0.09 -9.04
N ARG A 165 16.81 -0.32 -8.35
CA ARG A 165 17.88 0.69 -8.25
C ARG A 165 18.43 1.08 -9.63
N ALA A 166 18.61 0.11 -10.53
CA ALA A 166 19.03 0.37 -11.90
C ALA A 166 17.98 1.19 -12.67
N ALA A 167 16.69 0.86 -12.52
CA ALA A 167 15.61 1.60 -13.16
C ALA A 167 15.54 3.07 -12.69
N LEU A 168 15.68 3.32 -11.38
CA LEU A 168 15.70 4.69 -10.83
C LEU A 168 16.94 5.48 -11.30
N ALA A 169 18.10 4.82 -11.38
CA ALA A 169 19.34 5.47 -11.83
C ALA A 169 19.31 5.86 -13.32
N GLY A 170 18.56 5.11 -14.14
CA GLY A 170 18.38 5.39 -15.57
C GLY A 170 17.61 6.67 -15.87
N ASP A 171 16.88 7.25 -14.90
CA ASP A 171 16.09 8.47 -15.09
C ASP A 171 16.95 9.75 -15.08
N GLY A 172 18.19 9.66 -14.60
CA GLY A 172 19.13 10.78 -14.48
C GLY A 172 20.21 10.84 -15.56
N ALA A 173 20.15 9.94 -16.55
CA ALA A 173 21.04 9.88 -17.72
C ALA A 173 20.34 10.43 -18.97
#